data_AF-A0A519QFB9-F1
#
_entry.id   AF-A0A519QFB9-F1
#
_cell.length_a   1.000
_cell.length_b   1.000
_cell.length_c   1.000
_cell.angle_alpha   90.00
_cell.angle_beta   90.00
_cell.angle_gamma   90.00
#
_symmetry.space_group_name_H-M   'P 1'
#
loop_
_entity.id
_entity.type
_entity.pdbx_description
1 polymer ?
#
loop_
_entity_poly.entity_id
_entity_poly.type
_entity_poly.pdbx_seq_one_letter_code
_entity_poly.pdbx_strand_id
1 'polypeptide(L)'
;MAHDDEFLPRLGRQRSRGKAGRAKSALGAILAAATLARGGASFSSRKSGFACSRIGRGSGVGQVLASRDRFAAFRARRVIVKARIVKLAGTGLAAAKAHLRYVERDGTSRDGERGTLYGAEADKADRDSFLERAEGDRHQFRFIVSPEDGGEYE
;
A
#
# COMPACT_ATOMS: atom_id res chain seq x y z
N MET A 1 47.05 13.55 42.21
CA MET A 1 47.78 14.56 41.43
C MET A 1 47.52 14.23 39.97
N ALA A 2 46.59 14.94 39.31
CA ALA A 2 46.24 14.69 37.92
C ALA A 2 47.10 15.62 37.05
N HIS A 3 47.77 15.06 36.05
CA HIS A 3 48.47 15.84 35.04
C HIS A 3 47.43 16.44 34.09
N ASP A 4 47.35 17.77 34.06
CA ASP A 4 46.59 18.52 33.06
C ASP A 4 47.37 18.49 31.73
N ASP A 5 47.12 17.47 30.91
CA ASP A 5 47.58 17.48 29.52
C ASP A 5 46.72 18.48 28.74
N GLU A 6 47.27 19.67 28.47
CA GLU A 6 46.63 20.71 27.66
C GLU A 6 46.25 20.16 26.27
N PHE A 7 44.96 19.90 26.07
CA PHE A 7 44.42 19.49 24.80
C PHE A 7 44.38 20.68 23.85
N LEU A 8 45.32 20.73 22.91
CA LEU A 8 45.35 21.72 21.83
C LEU A 8 44.67 21.14 20.57
N PRO A 9 43.37 21.40 20.33
CA PRO A 9 42.66 20.89 19.16
C PRO A 9 43.26 21.49 17.87
N ARG A 10 43.86 20.63 17.03
CA ARG A 10 44.27 21.03 15.67
C ARG A 10 43.09 20.91 14.72
N LEU A 11 42.60 22.04 14.23
CA LEU A 11 41.57 22.08 13.19
C LEU A 11 42.16 21.64 11.84
N GLY A 12 41.50 20.68 11.18
CA GLY A 12 41.87 20.23 9.84
C GLY A 12 41.57 21.29 8.77
N ARG A 13 42.09 21.07 7.54
CA ARG A 13 41.93 21.99 6.41
C ARG A 13 40.45 22.27 6.11
N GLN A 14 40.09 23.54 5.95
CA GLN A 14 38.73 23.95 5.56
C GLN A 14 38.27 23.16 4.33
N ARG A 15 37.10 22.52 4.45
CA ARG A 15 36.47 21.62 3.45
C ARG A 15 37.07 20.21 3.33
N SER A 16 38.02 19.81 4.17
CA SER A 16 38.34 18.38 4.30
C SER A 16 37.19 17.67 5.02
N ARG A 17 36.41 16.88 4.29
CA ARG A 17 35.56 15.84 4.89
C ARG A 17 36.51 14.71 5.25
N GLY A 18 37.03 14.72 6.47
CA GLY A 18 37.92 13.66 6.96
C GLY A 18 37.34 12.27 6.63
N LYS A 19 38.21 11.27 6.40
CA LYS A 19 37.77 9.88 6.21
C LYS A 19 36.74 9.58 7.29
N ALA A 20 35.48 9.40 6.89
CA ALA A 20 34.40 9.08 7.82
C ALA A 20 34.88 7.90 8.66
N GLY A 21 35.14 8.16 9.94
CA GLY A 21 35.68 7.15 10.83
C GLY A 21 34.75 5.95 10.77
N ARG A 22 35.28 4.81 10.32
CA ARG A 22 34.59 3.52 10.41
C ARG A 22 34.04 3.42 11.84
N ALA A 23 32.74 3.21 12.00
CA ALA A 23 32.13 3.13 13.32
C ALA A 23 32.88 2.08 14.13
N LYS A 24 33.59 2.52 15.19
CA LYS A 24 34.51 1.68 15.96
C LYS A 24 33.79 0.66 16.85
N SER A 25 32.46 0.73 16.93
CA SER A 25 31.62 -0.20 17.68
C SER A 25 30.43 -0.67 16.85
N ALA A 26 29.98 -1.90 17.09
CA ALA A 26 28.80 -2.48 16.43
C ALA A 26 27.56 -1.61 16.66
N LEU A 27 27.40 -1.04 17.85
CA LEU A 27 26.34 -0.06 18.16
C LEU A 27 26.46 1.21 17.32
N GLY A 28 27.67 1.74 17.12
CA GLY A 28 27.90 2.88 16.25
C GLY A 28 27.56 2.58 14.78
N ALA A 29 27.83 1.36 14.31
CA ALA A 29 27.46 0.92 12.96
C ALA A 29 25.93 0.79 12.81
N ILE A 30 25.25 0.24 13.82
CA ILE A 30 23.79 0.12 13.85
C ILE A 30 23.13 1.51 13.89
N LEU A 31 23.64 2.44 14.70
CA LEU A 31 23.13 3.81 14.77
C LEU A 31 23.41 4.59 13.47
N ALA A 32 24.57 4.37 12.84
CA ALA A 32 24.90 4.95 11.54
C ALA A 32 24.00 4.40 10.42
N ALA A 33 23.73 3.09 10.42
CA ALA A 33 22.81 2.46 9.48
C ALA A 33 21.36 2.95 9.70
N ALA A 34 20.92 3.07 10.96
CA ALA A 34 19.59 3.56 11.31
C ALA A 34 19.40 5.04 10.95
N THR A 35 20.43 5.87 11.10
CA THR A 35 20.38 7.29 10.69
C THR A 35 20.40 7.44 9.17
N LEU A 36 21.18 6.63 8.46
CA LEU A 36 21.19 6.60 6.99
C LEU A 36 19.85 6.10 6.43
N ALA A 37 19.27 5.06 7.04
CA ALA A 37 17.94 4.53 6.67
C ALA A 37 16.80 5.51 6.96
N ARG A 38 16.97 6.42 7.92
CA ARG A 38 16.00 7.49 8.17
C ARG A 38 16.05 8.63 7.15
N GLY A 39 17.11 8.73 6.34
CA GLY A 39 17.34 9.89 5.47
C GLY A 39 17.61 11.16 6.29
N GLY A 40 18.56 11.99 5.86
CA GLY A 40 18.90 13.23 6.56
C GLY A 40 17.68 14.13 6.82
N ALA A 41 17.68 14.78 7.98
CA ALA A 41 16.55 15.49 8.56
C ALA A 41 16.02 16.67 7.71
N SER A 42 14.78 17.05 8.03
CA SER A 42 14.16 18.35 7.81
C SER A 42 13.75 18.71 6.39
N PHE A 43 12.58 18.20 5.99
CA PHE A 43 11.53 19.03 5.38
C PHE A 43 10.19 18.48 5.84
N SER A 44 9.22 19.38 6.04
CA SER A 44 7.80 19.06 6.07
C SER A 44 7.44 18.32 4.79
N SER A 45 7.67 17.01 4.74
CA SER A 45 7.19 16.18 3.66
C SER A 45 5.74 15.89 4.02
N ARG A 46 4.83 16.60 3.34
CA ARG A 46 3.44 16.17 3.21
C ARG A 46 3.46 14.65 3.09
N LYS A 47 2.74 13.96 3.99
CA LYS A 47 2.57 12.50 4.01
C LYS A 47 2.40 12.05 2.56
N SER A 48 3.46 11.51 1.94
CA SER A 48 3.38 11.14 0.54
C SER A 48 2.32 10.06 0.49
N GLY A 49 1.26 10.31 -0.28
CA GLY A 49 0.17 9.36 -0.46
C GLY A 49 0.71 7.97 -0.82
N PHE A 50 -0.10 6.97 -0.52
CA PHE A 50 0.12 5.55 -0.77
C PHE A 50 1.02 5.28 -1.98
N ALA A 51 2.30 4.99 -1.71
CA ALA A 51 3.26 4.63 -2.75
C ALA A 51 3.21 3.11 -2.93
N CYS A 52 2.49 2.67 -3.96
CA CYS A 52 2.37 1.26 -4.36
C CYS A 52 3.71 0.61 -4.79
N SER A 53 4.83 1.34 -4.71
CA SER A 53 6.17 0.85 -5.06
C SER A 53 6.88 0.07 -3.95
N ARG A 54 6.30 -0.03 -2.74
CA ARG A 54 6.89 -0.78 -1.61
C ARG A 54 6.18 -2.10 -1.36
N ILE A 55 6.09 -3.00 -2.34
CA ILE A 55 5.48 -4.34 -2.19
C ILE A 55 6.52 -5.35 -1.62
N GLY A 56 7.26 -4.94 -0.60
CA GLY A 56 8.20 -5.81 0.12
C GLY A 56 7.51 -6.56 1.26
N ARG A 57 8.08 -7.69 1.72
CA ARG A 57 7.62 -8.35 2.95
C ARG A 57 7.71 -7.36 4.12
N GLY A 58 6.61 -7.18 4.86
CA GLY A 58 6.54 -6.24 5.99
C GLY A 58 6.25 -4.78 5.64
N SER A 59 6.09 -4.44 4.36
CA SER A 59 5.74 -3.07 3.92
C SER A 59 4.41 -2.56 4.43
N GLY A 60 3.37 -3.41 4.42
CA GLY A 60 2.06 -3.10 4.99
C GLY A 60 2.15 -2.84 6.50
N VAL A 61 2.92 -3.65 7.22
CA VAL A 61 3.19 -3.46 8.65
C VAL A 61 3.94 -2.15 8.90
N GLY A 62 4.97 -1.86 8.09
CA GLY A 62 5.74 -0.62 8.17
C GLY A 62 4.90 0.63 7.92
N GLN A 63 3.94 0.59 7.00
CA GLN A 63 2.99 1.69 6.77
C GLN A 63 2.06 1.90 7.97
N VAL A 64 1.50 0.82 8.53
CA VAL A 64 0.61 0.89 9.70
C VAL A 64 1.36 1.39 10.95
N LEU A 65 2.61 0.98 11.13
CA LEU A 65 3.45 1.46 12.24
C LEU A 65 3.91 2.91 12.03
N ALA A 66 4.12 3.34 10.79
CA ALA A 66 4.50 4.71 10.47
C ALA A 66 3.33 5.71 10.60
N SER A 67 2.08 5.24 10.49
CA SER A 67 0.88 6.07 10.65
C SER A 67 0.41 6.23 12.10
N ARG A 68 1.25 5.87 13.10
CA ARG A 68 0.96 5.91 14.54
C ARG A 68 0.59 7.31 15.06
N ASP A 69 -0.68 7.65 14.94
CA ASP A 69 -1.41 8.31 16.02
C ASP A 69 -2.06 7.20 16.86
N ARG A 70 -2.19 7.39 18.18
CA ARG A 70 -2.83 6.43 19.10
C ARG A 70 -4.26 6.09 18.68
N PHE A 71 -4.88 6.95 17.88
CA PHE A 71 -6.23 6.78 17.33
C PHE A 71 -6.27 6.25 15.90
N ALA A 72 -5.13 5.99 15.25
CA ALA A 72 -5.09 5.57 13.84
C ALA A 72 -5.82 4.23 13.60
N ALA A 73 -5.68 3.28 14.53
CA ALA A 73 -6.40 2.00 14.47
C ALA A 73 -7.92 2.14 14.67
N PHE A 74 -8.38 3.20 15.34
CA PHE A 74 -9.80 3.49 15.56
C PHE A 74 -10.43 4.33 14.43
N ARG A 75 -9.62 4.92 13.55
CA ARG A 75 -10.09 5.78 12.44
C ARG A 75 -9.96 5.13 11.06
N ALA A 76 -9.26 4.00 10.96
CA ALA A 76 -9.00 3.33 9.69
C ALA A 76 -9.25 1.82 9.82
N ARG A 77 -10.04 1.28 8.88
CA ARG A 77 -10.26 -0.16 8.73
C ARG A 77 -9.19 -0.75 7.83
N ARG A 78 -8.65 -1.92 8.19
CA ARG A 78 -7.75 -2.66 7.30
C ARG A 78 -8.56 -3.38 6.24
N VAL A 79 -8.11 -3.29 5.00
CA VAL A 79 -8.77 -3.90 3.86
C VAL A 79 -7.71 -4.53 2.95
N ILE A 80 -7.95 -5.76 2.53
CA ILE A 80 -7.17 -6.42 1.49
C ILE A 80 -7.90 -6.23 0.17
N VAL A 81 -7.21 -5.67 -0.83
CA VAL A 81 -7.74 -5.53 -2.20
C VAL A 81 -6.98 -6.46 -3.12
N LYS A 82 -7.67 -7.45 -3.70
CA LYS A 82 -7.13 -8.28 -4.79
C LYS A 82 -7.59 -7.71 -6.11
N ALA A 83 -6.63 -7.24 -6.91
CA ALA A 83 -6.89 -6.67 -8.23
C ALA A 83 -6.56 -7.68 -9.34
N ARG A 84 -7.39 -7.73 -10.38
CA ARG A 84 -7.09 -8.40 -11.65
C ARG A 84 -7.48 -7.47 -12.80
N ILE A 85 -6.58 -7.26 -13.75
CA ILE A 85 -6.83 -6.45 -14.96
C ILE A 85 -6.57 -7.35 -16.17
N VAL A 86 -7.52 -7.41 -17.10
CA VAL A 86 -7.52 -8.31 -18.26
C VAL A 86 -7.78 -7.49 -19.52
N LYS A 87 -7.06 -7.75 -20.60
CA LYS A 87 -7.32 -7.13 -21.91
C LYS A 87 -8.55 -7.76 -22.56
N LEU A 88 -9.43 -6.94 -23.13
CA LEU A 88 -10.66 -7.38 -23.80
C LEU A 88 -10.46 -7.73 -25.29
N ALA A 89 -9.25 -8.09 -25.71
CA ALA A 89 -8.97 -8.49 -27.08
C ALA A 89 -9.45 -9.93 -27.38
N GLY A 90 -9.83 -10.19 -28.62
CA GLY A 90 -10.24 -11.53 -29.08
C GLY A 90 -11.45 -12.06 -28.29
N THR A 91 -11.27 -13.15 -27.55
CA THR A 91 -12.32 -13.78 -26.73
C THR A 91 -12.58 -13.06 -25.40
N GLY A 92 -11.92 -11.92 -25.13
CA GLY A 92 -12.05 -11.18 -23.88
C GLY A 92 -13.47 -10.73 -23.55
N LEU A 93 -14.24 -10.26 -24.54
CA LEU A 93 -15.66 -9.90 -24.34
C LEU A 93 -16.54 -11.11 -23.99
N ALA A 94 -16.30 -12.27 -24.65
CA ALA A 94 -17.01 -13.51 -24.32
C ALA A 94 -16.67 -13.98 -22.89
N ALA A 95 -15.41 -13.86 -22.49
CA ALA A 95 -14.97 -14.17 -21.13
C ALA A 95 -15.58 -13.22 -20.09
N ALA A 96 -15.70 -11.92 -20.41
CA ALA A 96 -16.38 -10.94 -19.57
C ALA A 96 -17.87 -11.29 -19.39
N LYS A 97 -18.56 -11.64 -20.49
CA LYS A 97 -19.96 -12.09 -20.45
C LYS A 97 -20.15 -13.36 -19.61
N ALA A 98 -19.26 -14.33 -19.76
CA ALA A 98 -19.26 -15.55 -18.94
C ALA A 98 -18.98 -15.24 -17.46
N HIS A 99 -18.08 -14.29 -17.18
CA HIS A 99 -17.76 -13.87 -15.82
C HIS A 99 -18.97 -13.19 -15.13
N LEU A 100 -19.70 -12.32 -15.84
CA LEU A 100 -20.93 -11.72 -15.29
C LEU A 100 -21.98 -12.79 -14.97
N ARG A 101 -22.19 -13.77 -15.86
CA ARG A 101 -23.08 -14.92 -15.59
C ARG A 101 -22.67 -15.71 -14.35
N TYR A 102 -21.36 -15.87 -14.13
CA TYR A 102 -20.85 -16.55 -12.93
C TYR A 102 -21.09 -15.73 -11.65
N VAL A 103 -21.00 -14.41 -11.71
CA VAL A 103 -21.29 -13.53 -10.55
C VAL A 103 -22.78 -13.53 -10.23
N GLU A 104 -23.64 -13.54 -11.24
CA GLU A 104 -25.09 -13.66 -11.09
C GLU A 104 -25.55 -15.12 -10.91
N ARG A 105 -24.72 -16.02 -10.38
CA ARG A 105 -25.17 -17.40 -10.14
C ARG A 105 -25.99 -17.50 -8.86
N ASP A 106 -26.78 -18.56 -8.76
CA ASP A 106 -27.49 -18.90 -7.53
C ASP A 106 -26.51 -19.23 -6.40
N GLY A 107 -26.89 -18.93 -5.15
CA GLY A 107 -26.03 -19.11 -3.99
C GLY A 107 -25.01 -17.99 -3.76
N THR A 108 -25.21 -16.82 -4.38
CA THR A 108 -24.30 -15.68 -4.23
C THR A 108 -24.83 -14.64 -3.23
N SER A 109 -26.13 -14.65 -2.95
CA SER A 109 -26.74 -13.88 -1.85
C SER A 109 -26.66 -14.64 -0.51
N ARG A 110 -26.82 -13.92 0.61
CA ARG A 110 -26.91 -14.49 1.97
C ARG A 110 -28.02 -15.54 2.06
N ASP A 111 -29.14 -15.30 1.39
CA ASP A 111 -30.31 -16.19 1.37
C ASP A 111 -30.22 -17.29 0.30
N GLY A 112 -29.07 -17.40 -0.37
CA GLY A 112 -28.88 -18.38 -1.45
C GLY A 112 -29.48 -17.96 -2.79
N GLU A 113 -30.07 -16.77 -2.87
CA GLU A 113 -30.60 -16.22 -4.12
C GLU A 113 -29.50 -15.90 -5.14
N ARG A 114 -29.97 -15.56 -6.35
CA ARG A 114 -29.15 -15.13 -7.47
C ARG A 114 -28.43 -13.82 -7.14
N GLY A 115 -27.15 -13.74 -7.50
CA GLY A 115 -26.38 -12.50 -7.36
C GLY A 115 -27.01 -11.35 -8.15
N THR A 116 -27.18 -10.19 -7.50
CA THR A 116 -27.70 -8.97 -8.14
C THR A 116 -26.55 -8.05 -8.52
N LEU A 117 -26.54 -7.56 -9.76
CA LEU A 117 -25.59 -6.55 -10.20
C LEU A 117 -26.05 -5.17 -9.73
N TYR A 118 -25.11 -4.30 -9.38
CA TYR A 118 -25.37 -2.92 -8.97
C TYR A 118 -24.49 -1.96 -9.78
N GLY A 119 -24.94 -0.72 -9.91
CA GLY A 119 -24.25 0.34 -10.62
C GLY A 119 -24.19 1.63 -9.80
N ALA A 120 -23.51 2.65 -10.32
CA ALA A 120 -23.39 3.93 -9.63
C ALA A 120 -24.74 4.64 -9.42
N GLU A 121 -25.66 4.49 -10.38
CA GLU A 121 -26.94 5.19 -10.41
C GLU A 121 -28.13 4.33 -9.93
N ALA A 122 -27.93 3.01 -9.78
CA ALA A 122 -29.01 2.08 -9.49
C ALA A 122 -28.54 0.85 -8.70
N ASP A 123 -29.33 0.45 -7.71
CA ASP A 123 -29.07 -0.73 -6.88
C ASP A 123 -29.22 -2.05 -7.66
N LYS A 124 -29.99 -2.03 -8.75
CA LYS A 124 -30.15 -3.14 -9.69
C LYS A 124 -29.71 -2.70 -11.08
N ALA A 125 -28.55 -3.16 -11.51
CA ALA A 125 -28.03 -2.95 -12.84
C ALA A 125 -28.39 -4.13 -13.76
N ASP A 126 -28.76 -3.82 -15.00
CA ASP A 126 -28.93 -4.83 -16.03
C ASP A 126 -27.57 -5.26 -16.60
N ARG A 127 -27.38 -6.57 -16.77
CA ARG A 127 -26.14 -7.15 -17.26
C ARG A 127 -25.84 -6.72 -18.68
N ASP A 128 -26.83 -6.74 -19.55
CA ASP A 128 -26.63 -6.55 -20.97
C ASP A 128 -26.34 -5.05 -21.24
N SER A 129 -27.05 -4.15 -20.56
CA SER A 129 -26.76 -2.71 -20.50
C SER A 129 -25.35 -2.40 -19.96
N PHE A 130 -24.85 -3.19 -19.00
CA PHE A 130 -23.46 -3.04 -18.52
C PHE A 130 -22.45 -3.46 -19.60
N LEU A 131 -22.71 -4.56 -20.32
CA LEU A 131 -21.83 -5.05 -21.39
C LEU A 131 -21.80 -4.12 -22.59
N GLU A 132 -22.94 -3.56 -22.99
CA GLU A 132 -23.04 -2.59 -24.08
C GLU A 132 -22.22 -1.32 -23.77
N ARG A 133 -22.31 -0.81 -22.54
CA ARG A 133 -21.49 0.35 -22.13
C ARG A 133 -19.98 0.05 -22.10
N ALA A 134 -19.60 -1.20 -21.89
CA ALA A 134 -18.21 -1.63 -21.89
C ALA A 134 -17.70 -1.98 -23.30
N GLU A 135 -18.54 -1.86 -24.35
CA GLU A 135 -18.12 -2.10 -25.72
C GLU A 135 -17.07 -1.06 -26.14
N GLY A 136 -15.95 -1.53 -26.69
CA GLY A 136 -14.81 -0.68 -27.04
C GLY A 136 -13.80 -0.48 -25.91
N ASP A 137 -14.08 -0.92 -24.69
CA ASP A 137 -13.09 -0.88 -23.61
C ASP A 137 -11.90 -1.79 -23.91
N ARG A 138 -10.70 -1.27 -23.67
CA ARG A 138 -9.47 -2.05 -23.90
C ARG A 138 -9.23 -3.11 -22.81
N HIS A 139 -9.68 -2.84 -21.59
CA HIS A 139 -9.42 -3.67 -20.42
C HIS A 139 -10.66 -3.77 -19.53
N GLN A 140 -10.87 -4.96 -18.98
CA GLN A 140 -11.77 -5.20 -17.86
C GLN A 140 -10.96 -5.37 -16.59
N PHE A 141 -11.45 -4.85 -15.47
CA PHE A 141 -10.82 -5.06 -14.17
C PHE A 141 -11.81 -5.65 -13.16
N ARG A 142 -11.26 -6.34 -12.16
CA ARG A 142 -11.97 -6.84 -11.00
C ARG A 142 -11.18 -6.50 -9.75
N PHE A 143 -11.89 -5.97 -8.77
CA PHE A 143 -11.40 -5.84 -7.40
C PHE A 143 -12.21 -6.77 -6.49
N ILE A 144 -11.53 -7.52 -5.64
CA ILE A 144 -12.14 -8.21 -4.51
C ILE A 144 -11.66 -7.47 -3.27
N VAL A 145 -12.61 -6.89 -2.55
CA VAL A 145 -12.36 -6.09 -1.35
C VAL A 145 -12.73 -6.95 -0.15
N SER A 146 -11.77 -7.18 0.74
CA SER A 146 -11.94 -7.99 1.95
C SER A 146 -11.55 -7.15 3.16
N PRO A 147 -12.51 -6.48 3.81
CA PRO A 147 -12.29 -5.79 5.08
C PRO A 147 -11.90 -6.80 6.18
N GLU A 148 -11.07 -6.37 7.12
CA GLU A 148 -10.67 -7.18 8.29
C GLU A 148 -11.88 -7.55 9.16
N ASP A 149 -12.82 -6.62 9.32
CA ASP A 149 -14.09 -6.77 10.04
C ASP A 149 -15.25 -7.20 9.12
N GLY A 150 -14.94 -7.75 7.94
CA GLY A 150 -15.95 -8.17 6.95
C GLY A 150 -16.99 -9.16 7.48
N GLY A 151 -16.63 -9.96 8.49
CA GLY A 151 -17.53 -10.92 9.14
C GLY A 151 -18.44 -10.33 10.23
N GLU A 152 -18.25 -9.06 10.59
CA GLU A 152 -19.08 -8.34 11.57
C GLU A 152 -20.26 -7.61 10.92
N TYR A 153 -20.30 -7.56 9.58
CA TYR A 153 -21.41 -6.96 8.83
C TYR A 153 -22.58 -7.95 8.72
N GLU A 154 -23.78 -7.49 9.07
CA GLU A 154 -25.05 -8.19 8.82
C GLU A 154 -25.58 -7.94 7.40
#